data_AF-A0A9W8Z7J5-F1
#
_entry.id   AF-A0A9W8Z7J5-F1
#
_cell.length_a   1.000
_cell.length_b   1.000
_cell.length_c   1.000
_cell.angle_alpha   90.00
_cell.angle_beta   90.00
_cell.angle_gamma   90.00
#
_symmetry.space_group_name_H-M   'P 1'
#
loop_
_entity.id
_entity.type
_entity.pdbx_description
1 polymer ?
#
loop_
_entity_poly.entity_id
_entity_poly.type
_entity_poly.pdbx_seq_one_letter_code
_entity_poly.pdbx_strand_id
1 'polypeptide(L)'
;MSRAETALIRSDPTAVVELGPAGPDLLIAVMLQNVRARSLLPDEERNYDMYHKYASKLDYQINQFPRRRLLHDIQVLHEELDVVRRVNHWQHECIANFMILLNPNYFPRPTKERKSMFPAEQAALQRTLESLAIEDGELEALNHRVLDLRNKLRQSVEILEEDHGKAIFVFTMVTTIFLPL
;
A
#
# COMPACT_ATOMS: atom_id res chain seq x y z
N MET A 1 -21.07 -16.34 -17.59
CA MET A 1 -21.70 -16.88 -16.37
C MET A 1 -22.39 -15.73 -15.64
N SER A 2 -23.67 -15.92 -15.34
CA SER A 2 -24.62 -14.87 -14.91
C SER A 2 -24.53 -14.63 -13.40
N ARG A 3 -24.86 -13.40 -12.97
CA ARG A 3 -24.84 -12.84 -11.60
C ARG A 3 -25.48 -13.70 -10.49
N ALA A 4 -26.15 -14.81 -10.83
CA ALA A 4 -26.78 -15.71 -9.87
C ALA A 4 -25.77 -16.56 -9.07
N GLU A 5 -24.61 -16.90 -9.64
CA GLU A 5 -23.61 -17.74 -8.95
C GLU A 5 -22.86 -16.98 -7.84
N THR A 6 -22.77 -15.65 -7.96
CA THR A 6 -22.08 -14.81 -6.96
C THR A 6 -22.90 -14.63 -5.68
N ALA A 7 -24.20 -14.93 -5.70
CA ALA A 7 -25.10 -14.78 -4.56
C ALA A 7 -25.08 -15.98 -3.60
N LEU A 8 -24.62 -17.16 -4.04
CA LEU A 8 -24.69 -18.38 -3.22
C LEU A 8 -23.57 -18.54 -2.18
N ILE A 9 -22.55 -17.69 -2.20
CA ILE A 9 -21.41 -17.80 -1.28
C ILE A 9 -21.77 -17.35 0.16
N ARG A 10 -22.96 -16.77 0.38
CA ARG A 10 -23.29 -16.12 1.67
C ARG A 10 -24.38 -16.78 2.53
N SER A 11 -24.86 -17.99 2.23
CA SER A 11 -25.89 -18.63 3.09
C SER A 11 -25.93 -20.16 3.00
N ASP A 12 -25.07 -20.86 3.77
CA ASP A 12 -25.44 -22.00 4.63
C ASP A 12 -24.17 -22.66 5.22
N PRO A 13 -24.07 -22.96 6.55
CA PRO A 13 -22.91 -23.64 7.13
C PRO A 13 -22.88 -25.16 6.85
N THR A 14 -23.96 -25.72 6.29
CA THR A 14 -24.13 -27.16 6.03
C THR A 14 -24.32 -27.50 4.56
N ALA A 15 -24.24 -26.52 3.66
CA ALA A 15 -24.28 -26.76 2.24
C ALA A 15 -22.95 -27.36 1.79
N VAL A 16 -22.95 -28.66 1.51
CA VAL A 16 -21.90 -29.28 0.70
C VAL A 16 -21.91 -28.57 -0.64
N VAL A 17 -20.93 -27.69 -0.85
CA VAL A 17 -20.69 -27.07 -2.15
C VAL A 17 -20.32 -28.21 -3.08
N GLU A 18 -21.28 -28.66 -3.91
CA GLU A 18 -20.93 -29.42 -5.08
C GLU A 18 -20.01 -28.52 -5.91
N LEU A 19 -18.70 -28.82 -5.87
CA LEU A 19 -17.77 -28.31 -6.87
C LEU A 19 -18.30 -28.82 -8.21
N GLY A 20 -19.16 -28.03 -8.87
CA GLY A 20 -19.27 -28.06 -10.32
C GLY A 20 -17.90 -27.79 -10.96
N PRO A 21 -17.81 -27.46 -12.27
CA PRO A 21 -16.55 -27.45 -13.03
C PRO A 21 -15.47 -26.44 -12.58
N ALA A 22 -15.58 -25.84 -11.40
CA ALA A 22 -14.53 -25.15 -10.69
C ALA A 22 -13.44 -26.14 -10.26
N GLY A 23 -12.29 -26.09 -10.92
CA GLY A 23 -11.10 -26.81 -10.47
C GLY A 23 -10.61 -26.29 -9.10
N PRO A 24 -9.82 -27.08 -8.36
CA PRO A 24 -9.22 -26.65 -7.09
C PRO A 24 -8.37 -25.37 -7.25
N ASP A 25 -7.79 -25.17 -8.42
CA ASP A 25 -6.97 -23.99 -8.75
C ASP A 25 -7.80 -22.68 -8.71
N LEU A 26 -9.06 -22.73 -9.14
CA LEU A 26 -9.98 -21.59 -9.06
C LEU A 26 -10.32 -21.26 -7.61
N LEU A 27 -10.52 -22.27 -6.77
CA LEU A 27 -10.75 -22.07 -5.33
C LEU A 27 -9.55 -21.40 -4.67
N ILE A 28 -8.34 -21.83 -5.01
CA ILE A 28 -7.11 -21.21 -4.51
C ILE A 28 -7.04 -19.75 -4.96
N ALA A 29 -7.31 -19.45 -6.23
CA ALA A 29 -7.33 -18.07 -6.74
C ALA A 29 -8.31 -17.18 -5.97
N VAL A 30 -9.53 -17.69 -5.72
CA VAL A 30 -10.57 -16.97 -4.96
C VAL A 30 -10.19 -16.83 -3.49
N MET A 31 -9.58 -17.84 -2.88
CA MET A 31 -9.10 -17.78 -1.50
C MET A 31 -7.99 -16.74 -1.34
N LEU A 32 -7.02 -16.71 -2.26
CA LEU A 32 -5.95 -15.70 -2.27
C LEU A 32 -6.53 -14.28 -2.40
N GLN A 33 -7.51 -14.10 -3.28
CA GLN A 33 -8.21 -12.83 -3.43
C GLN A 33 -8.95 -12.42 -2.15
N ASN A 34 -9.62 -13.36 -1.49
CA ASN A 34 -10.37 -13.10 -0.26
C ASN A 34 -9.45 -12.80 0.93
N VAL A 35 -8.34 -13.51 1.07
CA VAL A 35 -7.33 -13.25 2.12
C VAL A 35 -6.75 -11.85 1.94
N ARG A 36 -6.50 -11.42 0.71
CA ARG A 36 -6.05 -10.05 0.42
C ARG A 36 -7.13 -9.00 0.69
N ALA A 37 -8.38 -9.29 0.29
CA ALA A 37 -9.48 -8.33 0.39
C ALA A 37 -10.00 -8.16 1.83
N ARG A 38 -9.82 -9.16 2.70
CA ARG A 38 -10.21 -9.06 4.10
C ARG A 38 -9.16 -8.31 4.90
N SER A 39 -9.54 -7.14 5.40
CA SER A 39 -8.91 -6.61 6.61
C SER A 39 -9.14 -7.61 7.74
N LEU A 40 -8.06 -8.01 8.43
CA LEU A 40 -8.12 -8.91 9.58
C LEU A 40 -8.78 -8.23 10.80
N LEU A 41 -8.90 -6.90 10.77
CA LEU A 41 -9.45 -6.09 11.83
C LEU A 41 -10.75 -5.41 11.35
N PRO A 42 -11.87 -5.57 12.09
CA PRO A 42 -13.20 -5.16 11.63
C PRO A 42 -13.42 -3.65 11.52
N ASP A 43 -12.46 -2.83 11.94
CA ASP A 43 -12.56 -1.36 12.02
C ASP A 43 -11.37 -0.64 11.35
N GLU A 44 -10.45 -1.40 10.74
CA GLU A 44 -9.33 -0.79 10.01
C GLU A 44 -9.76 -0.51 8.57
N GLU A 45 -9.79 0.78 8.23
CA GLU A 45 -9.73 1.25 6.85
C GLU A 45 -8.63 0.52 6.09
N ARG A 46 -8.75 0.42 4.76
CA ARG A 46 -7.72 -0.24 3.93
C ARG A 46 -6.34 0.27 4.35
N ASN A 47 -5.35 -0.62 4.44
CA ASN A 47 -3.99 -0.27 4.89
C ASN A 47 -3.46 1.03 4.26
N TYR A 48 -3.79 1.29 2.99
CA TYR A 48 -3.48 2.51 2.24
C TYR A 48 -4.05 3.80 2.86
N ASP A 49 -5.32 3.79 3.29
CA ASP A 49 -6.00 4.94 3.89
C ASP A 49 -5.32 5.36 5.19
N MET A 50 -4.85 4.38 5.97
CA MET A 50 -4.09 4.63 7.21
C MET A 50 -2.80 5.40 6.91
N TYR A 51 -2.00 4.93 5.93
CA TYR A 51 -0.76 5.62 5.56
C TYR A 51 -1.03 7.01 4.98
N HIS A 52 -2.10 7.16 4.18
CA HIS A 52 -2.49 8.46 3.62
C HIS A 52 -2.90 9.47 4.71
N LYS A 53 -3.64 9.01 5.72
CA LYS A 53 -4.00 9.82 6.90
C LYS A 53 -2.77 10.22 7.70
N TYR A 54 -1.84 9.29 7.91
CA TYR A 54 -0.60 9.58 8.64
C TYR A 54 0.29 10.58 7.89
N ALA A 55 0.44 10.43 6.57
CA ALA A 55 1.15 11.41 5.73
C ALA A 55 0.49 12.79 5.78
N SER A 56 -0.84 12.86 5.75
CA SER A 56 -1.58 14.13 5.87
C SER A 56 -1.40 14.77 7.25
N LYS A 57 -1.34 13.96 8.32
CA LYS A 57 -1.03 14.43 9.68
C LYS A 57 0.38 15.01 9.75
N LEU A 58 1.37 14.36 9.14
CA LEU A 58 2.74 14.86 9.07
C LEU A 58 2.80 16.18 8.31
N ASP A 59 2.14 16.30 7.15
CA ASP A 59 2.08 17.56 6.40
C ASP A 59 1.50 18.70 7.24
N TYR A 60 0.40 18.46 7.95
CA TYR A 60 -0.17 19.44 8.87
C TYR A 60 0.84 19.86 9.96
N GLN A 61 1.52 18.91 10.59
CA GLN A 61 2.51 19.19 11.62
C GLN A 61 3.72 19.96 11.08
N ILE A 62 4.19 19.63 9.87
CA ILE A 62 5.29 20.35 9.21
C ILE A 62 4.89 21.81 8.95
N ASN A 63 3.65 22.05 8.48
CA ASN A 63 3.16 23.39 8.19
C ASN A 63 2.97 24.24 9.44
N GLN A 64 2.50 23.65 10.54
CA GLN A 64 2.18 24.40 11.75
C GLN A 64 3.36 24.50 12.72
N PHE A 65 4.14 23.43 12.86
CA PHE A 65 5.22 23.31 13.84
C PHE A 65 6.40 22.52 13.26
N PRO A 66 7.22 23.13 12.38
CA PRO A 66 8.37 22.44 11.81
C PRO A 66 9.35 22.08 12.93
N ARG A 67 9.62 20.79 13.11
CA ARG A 67 10.53 20.27 14.14
C ARG A 67 11.42 19.20 13.55
N ARG A 68 12.73 19.22 13.86
CA ARG A 68 13.69 18.20 13.42
C ARG A 68 13.24 16.77 13.74
N ARG A 69 12.54 16.55 14.86
CA ARG A 69 12.01 15.22 15.24
C ARG A 69 11.08 14.62 14.18
N LEU A 70 10.31 15.43 13.46
CA LEU A 70 9.40 14.95 12.42
C LEU A 70 10.15 14.29 11.26
N LEU A 71 11.45 14.55 11.06
CA LEU A 71 12.26 13.84 10.07
C LEU A 71 12.34 12.34 10.37
N HIS A 72 12.39 11.97 11.66
CA HIS A 72 12.38 10.57 12.06
C HIS A 72 11.03 9.92 11.74
N ASP A 73 9.93 10.60 12.07
CA ASP A 73 8.58 10.08 11.80
C ASP A 73 8.32 9.91 10.29
N ILE A 74 8.84 10.82 9.46
CA ILE A 74 8.81 10.72 7.99
C ILE A 74 9.66 9.54 7.50
N GLN A 75 10.84 9.32 8.08
CA GLN A 75 11.73 8.21 7.70
C GLN A 75 11.10 6.85 8.02
N VAL A 76 10.51 6.71 9.21
CA VAL A 76 9.80 5.48 9.60
C VAL A 76 8.66 5.19 8.63
N LEU A 77 7.85 6.21 8.28
CA LEU A 77 6.79 6.05 7.29
C LEU A 77 7.32 5.62 5.92
N HIS A 78 8.42 6.21 5.45
CA HIS A 78 9.04 5.83 4.18
C HIS A 78 9.51 4.37 4.20
N GLU A 79 10.18 3.94 5.28
CA GLU A 79 10.65 2.55 5.43
C GLU A 79 9.49 1.55 5.47
N GLU A 80 8.40 1.88 6.16
CA GLU A 80 7.18 1.06 6.18
C GLU A 80 6.55 0.97 4.78
N LEU A 81 6.42 2.08 4.07
CA LEU A 81 5.90 2.08 2.69
C LEU A 81 6.75 1.23 1.75
N ASP A 82 8.09 1.31 1.87
CA ASP A 82 9.00 0.47 1.10
C ASP A 82 8.80 -1.03 1.41
N VAL A 83 8.55 -1.39 2.67
CA VAL A 83 8.23 -2.78 3.05
C VAL A 83 6.91 -3.21 2.41
N VAL A 84 5.86 -2.41 2.51
CA VAL A 84 4.53 -2.72 1.95
C VAL A 84 4.61 -2.89 0.43
N ARG A 85 5.36 -2.03 -0.27
CA ARG A 85 5.60 -2.16 -1.71
C ARG A 85 6.32 -3.45 -2.07
N ARG A 86 7.33 -3.86 -1.31
CA ARG A 86 7.99 -5.15 -1.54
C ARG A 86 7.04 -6.33 -1.38
N VAL A 87 6.16 -6.29 -0.38
CA VAL A 87 5.13 -7.32 -0.18
C VAL A 87 4.15 -7.34 -1.35
N ASN A 88 3.69 -6.17 -1.81
CA ASN A 88 2.83 -6.06 -2.99
C ASN A 88 3.50 -6.65 -4.24
N HIS A 89 4.76 -6.32 -4.47
CA HIS A 89 5.55 -6.89 -5.56
C HIS A 89 5.67 -8.43 -5.47
N TRP A 90 5.94 -8.99 -4.28
CA TRP A 90 5.98 -10.44 -4.10
C TRP A 90 4.62 -11.11 -4.34
N GLN A 91 3.52 -10.45 -3.96
CA GLN A 91 2.17 -10.93 -4.26
C GLN A 91 1.92 -10.94 -5.77
N HIS A 92 2.30 -9.88 -6.47
CA HIS A 92 2.20 -9.78 -7.92
C HIS A 92 2.97 -10.92 -8.60
N GLU A 93 4.24 -11.12 -8.25
CA GLU A 93 5.07 -12.21 -8.79
C GLU A 93 4.49 -13.60 -8.48
N CYS A 94 4.00 -13.81 -7.26
CA CYS A 94 3.37 -15.08 -6.88
C CYS A 94 2.15 -15.40 -7.77
N ILE A 95 1.27 -14.42 -7.98
CA ILE A 95 0.06 -14.58 -8.79
C ILE A 95 0.40 -14.72 -10.28
N ALA A 96 1.37 -13.96 -10.77
CA ALA A 96 1.84 -14.05 -12.16
C ALA A 96 2.43 -15.43 -12.45
N ASN A 97 3.28 -15.94 -11.55
CA ASN A 97 3.82 -17.29 -11.64
C ASN A 97 2.73 -18.36 -11.56
N PHE A 98 1.74 -18.19 -10.67
CA PHE A 98 0.60 -19.10 -10.58
C PHE A 98 -0.21 -19.12 -11.89
N MET A 99 -0.44 -17.96 -12.52
CA MET A 99 -1.11 -17.87 -13.82
C MET A 99 -0.34 -18.60 -14.94
N ILE A 100 1.00 -18.54 -14.92
CA ILE A 100 1.85 -19.30 -15.86
C ILE A 100 1.71 -20.81 -15.61
N LEU A 101 1.74 -21.24 -14.35
CA LEU A 101 1.62 -22.66 -13.97
C LEU A 101 0.29 -23.28 -14.42
N LEU A 102 -0.80 -22.51 -14.39
CA LEU A 102 -2.12 -22.98 -14.81
C LEU A 102 -2.34 -22.98 -16.32
N ASN A 103 -1.47 -22.31 -17.09
CA ASN A 103 -1.67 -22.09 -18.50
C ASN A 103 -1.48 -23.40 -19.31
N PRO A 104 -2.54 -23.88 -20.02
CA PRO A 104 -2.52 -25.13 -20.78
C PRO A 104 -1.38 -25.25 -21.81
N ASN A 105 -0.84 -24.13 -22.28
CA ASN A 105 0.19 -24.11 -23.31
C ASN A 105 1.57 -24.55 -22.80
N TYR A 106 1.81 -24.51 -21.48
CA TYR A 106 3.07 -24.97 -20.89
C TYR A 106 3.04 -26.46 -20.50
N PHE A 107 1.90 -27.13 -20.64
CA PHE A 107 1.81 -28.56 -20.42
C PHE A 107 2.25 -29.31 -21.69
N PRO A 108 3.11 -30.34 -21.58
CA PRO A 108 3.45 -31.19 -22.72
C PRO A 108 2.24 -31.86 -23.37
N ARG A 109 1.20 -32.18 -22.58
CA ARG A 109 -0.07 -32.78 -23.02
C ARG A 109 -1.24 -32.25 -22.18
N PRO A 110 -1.84 -31.10 -22.53
CA PRO A 110 -2.96 -30.53 -21.77
C PRO A 110 -4.25 -31.32 -21.96
N THR A 111 -4.87 -31.72 -20.85
CA THR A 111 -6.21 -32.36 -20.84
C THR A 111 -7.29 -31.39 -21.34
N LYS A 112 -8.34 -31.92 -21.97
CA LYS A 112 -9.50 -31.11 -22.41
C LYS A 112 -10.14 -30.32 -21.25
N GLU A 113 -10.23 -30.95 -20.08
CA GLU A 113 -10.75 -30.35 -18.85
C GLU A 113 -9.92 -29.14 -18.39
N ARG A 114 -8.59 -29.26 -18.36
CA ARG A 114 -7.66 -28.16 -18.01
C ARG A 114 -7.80 -26.96 -18.95
N LYS A 115 -8.02 -27.22 -20.25
CA LYS A 115 -8.31 -26.15 -21.23
C LYS A 115 -9.65 -25.46 -20.97
N SER A 116 -10.68 -26.19 -20.55
CA SER A 116 -11.98 -25.60 -20.23
C SER A 116 -12.01 -24.83 -18.91
N MET A 117 -11.19 -25.20 -17.94
CA MET A 117 -11.13 -24.56 -16.61
C MET A 117 -10.30 -23.26 -16.61
N PHE A 118 -9.26 -23.19 -17.46
CA PHE A 118 -8.28 -22.10 -17.43
C PHE A 118 -8.87 -20.69 -17.67
N PRO A 119 -9.86 -20.48 -18.56
CA PRO A 119 -10.42 -19.14 -18.78
C PRO A 119 -11.00 -18.49 -17.51
N ALA A 120 -11.65 -19.27 -16.65
CA ALA A 120 -12.24 -18.76 -15.41
C ALA A 120 -11.16 -18.39 -14.38
N GLU A 121 -10.14 -19.23 -14.24
CA GLU A 121 -8.99 -19.00 -13.36
C GLU A 121 -8.16 -17.80 -13.83
N GLN A 122 -7.86 -17.73 -15.13
CA GLN A 122 -7.14 -16.62 -15.74
C GLN A 122 -7.88 -15.31 -15.49
N ALA A 123 -9.20 -15.28 -15.69
CA ALA A 123 -9.99 -14.07 -15.41
C ALA A 123 -9.96 -13.65 -13.94
N ALA A 124 -9.96 -14.60 -13.00
CA ALA A 124 -9.87 -14.31 -11.57
C ALA A 124 -8.47 -13.78 -11.18
N LEU A 125 -7.40 -14.43 -11.66
CA LEU A 125 -6.02 -14.03 -11.39
C LEU A 125 -5.67 -12.70 -12.07
N GLN A 126 -6.15 -12.45 -13.27
CA GLN A 126 -5.93 -11.19 -13.99
C GLN A 126 -6.52 -9.99 -13.24
N ARG A 127 -7.77 -10.09 -12.75
CA ARG A 127 -8.36 -9.05 -11.88
C ARG A 127 -7.54 -8.82 -10.62
N THR A 128 -6.95 -9.90 -10.10
CA THR A 128 -6.13 -9.87 -8.90
C THR A 128 -4.81 -9.11 -9.17
N LEU A 129 -4.17 -9.33 -10.32
CA LEU A 129 -2.99 -8.59 -10.78
C LEU A 129 -3.29 -7.12 -11.05
N GLU A 130 -4.40 -6.82 -11.73
CA GLU A 130 -4.82 -5.43 -12.01
C GLU A 130 -5.01 -4.62 -10.71
N SER A 131 -5.64 -5.23 -9.70
CA SER A 131 -5.78 -4.62 -8.37
C SER A 131 -4.42 -4.33 -7.72
N LEU A 132 -3.46 -5.26 -7.80
CA LEU A 132 -2.12 -5.07 -7.21
C LEU A 132 -1.33 -3.96 -7.91
N ALA A 133 -1.49 -3.85 -9.23
CA ALA A 133 -0.87 -2.79 -10.02
C ALA A 133 -1.43 -1.39 -9.68
N ILE A 134 -2.75 -1.29 -9.47
CA ILE A 134 -3.38 -0.04 -9.00
C ILE A 134 -2.84 0.31 -7.61
N GLU A 135 -2.82 -0.66 -6.70
CA GLU A 135 -2.31 -0.50 -5.34
C GLU A 135 -0.81 -0.12 -5.30
N ASP A 136 0.02 -0.65 -6.21
CA ASP A 136 1.43 -0.27 -6.31
C ASP A 136 1.59 1.19 -6.77
N GLY A 137 0.77 1.63 -7.74
CA GLY A 137 0.74 3.02 -8.17
C GLY A 137 0.34 3.99 -7.05
N GLU A 138 -0.64 3.61 -6.22
CA GLU A 138 -1.04 4.39 -5.05
C GLU A 138 0.07 4.48 -3.99
N LEU A 139 0.77 3.36 -3.72
CA LEU A 139 1.91 3.35 -2.79
C LEU A 139 3.07 4.17 -3.30
N GLU A 140 3.36 4.12 -4.61
CA GLU A 140 4.44 4.90 -5.19
C GLU A 140 4.15 6.41 -5.12
N ALA A 141 2.90 6.80 -5.43
CA ALA A 141 2.47 8.18 -5.28
C ALA A 141 2.60 8.67 -3.83
N LEU A 142 2.24 7.83 -2.86
CA LEU A 142 2.38 8.13 -1.44
C LEU A 142 3.85 8.23 -1.02
N ASN A 143 4.71 7.35 -1.54
CA ASN A 143 6.15 7.36 -1.25
C ASN A 143 6.81 8.65 -1.76
N HIS A 144 6.49 9.07 -2.98
CA HIS A 144 6.93 10.36 -3.52
C HIS A 144 6.47 11.53 -2.64
N ARG A 145 5.20 11.52 -2.20
CA ARG A 145 4.69 12.55 -1.29
C ARG A 145 5.47 12.60 0.03
N VAL A 146 5.83 11.45 0.60
CA VAL A 146 6.62 11.38 1.85
C VAL A 146 8.02 11.97 1.66
N LEU A 147 8.66 11.71 0.50
CA LEU A 147 9.94 12.33 0.15
C LEU A 147 9.83 13.86 0.01
N ASP A 148 8.74 14.35 -0.58
CA ASP A 148 8.48 15.79 -0.67
C ASP A 148 8.28 16.42 0.71
N LEU A 149 7.54 15.76 1.60
CA LEU A 149 7.38 16.20 2.99
C LEU A 149 8.73 16.29 3.72
N ARG A 150 9.64 15.35 3.48
CA ARG A 150 11.00 15.38 4.04
C ARG A 150 11.74 16.65 3.59
N ASN A 151 11.71 16.94 2.29
CA ASN A 151 12.41 18.09 1.71
C ASN A 151 11.81 19.41 2.23
N LYS A 152 10.48 19.49 2.28
CA LYS A 152 9.74 20.63 2.82
C LYS A 152 10.09 20.88 4.29
N LEU A 153 10.08 19.84 5.13
CA LEU A 153 10.43 19.96 6.54
C LEU A 153 11.88 20.44 6.72
N ARG A 154 12.81 19.88 5.95
CA ARG A 154 14.22 20.30 6.01
C ARG A 154 14.35 21.79 5.74
N GLN A 155 13.72 22.29 4.68
CA GLN A 155 13.72 23.71 4.36
C GLN A 155 13.07 24.56 5.46
N SER A 156 11.93 24.14 5.99
CA SER A 156 11.24 24.89 7.06
C SER A 156 12.07 24.96 8.35
N VAL A 157 12.80 23.90 8.69
CA VAL A 157 13.71 23.90 9.84
C VAL A 157 14.90 24.81 9.58
N GLU A 158 15.50 24.77 8.40
CA GLU A 158 16.63 25.65 8.03
C GLU A 158 16.24 27.13 8.14
N ILE A 159 15.04 27.51 7.66
CA ILE A 159 14.52 28.89 7.79
C ILE A 159 14.33 29.30 9.25
N LEU A 160 13.73 28.43 10.08
CA LEU A 160 13.53 28.73 11.50
C LEU A 160 14.86 28.91 12.24
N GLU A 161 15.86 28.08 11.94
CA GLU A 161 17.19 28.19 12.53
C GLU A 161 17.90 29.48 12.09
N GLU A 162 17.72 29.91 10.85
CA GLU A 162 18.24 31.20 10.35
C GLU A 162 17.61 32.39 11.10
N ASP A 163 16.28 32.37 11.29
CA ASP A 163 15.57 33.42 12.01
C ASP A 163 15.95 33.48 13.49
N HIS A 164 16.13 32.32 14.13
CA HIS A 164 16.69 32.24 15.48
C HIS A 164 18.11 32.82 15.54
N GLY A 165 18.95 32.53 14.54
CA GLY A 165 20.30 33.11 14.42
C GLY A 165 20.28 34.64 14.35
N LYS A 166 19.37 35.22 13.55
CA LYS A 166 19.17 36.68 13.47
C LYS A 166 18.73 37.27 14.80
N ALA A 167 17.80 36.62 15.50
CA ALA A 167 17.31 37.08 16.80
C ALA A 167 18.42 37.08 17.87
N ILE A 168 19.23 36.03 17.91
CA ILE A 168 20.40 35.94 18.80
C ILE A 168 21.39 37.06 18.47
N PHE A 169 21.67 37.31 17.19
CA PHE A 169 22.56 38.39 16.78
C PHE A 169 22.06 39.76 17.28
N VAL A 170 20.78 40.09 17.06
CA VAL A 170 20.19 41.35 17.55
C VAL A 170 20.27 41.44 19.07
N PHE A 171 19.94 40.37 19.79
CA PHE A 171 20.02 40.33 21.25
C PHE A 171 21.44 40.55 21.77
N THR A 172 22.43 39.88 21.18
CA THR A 172 23.85 40.05 21.54
C THR A 172 24.36 41.45 21.23
N MET A 173 23.95 42.05 20.11
CA MET A 173 24.32 43.43 19.75
C MET A 173 23.78 44.43 20.78
N VAL A 174 22.49 44.34 21.12
CA VAL A 174 21.86 45.18 22.16
C VAL A 174 22.59 44.99 23.49
N THR A 175 22.80 43.74 23.92
CA THR A 175 23.49 43.44 25.18
C THR A 175 24.92 44.01 25.22
N THR A 176 25.69 43.86 24.15
CA THR A 176 27.08 44.34 24.09
C THR A 176 27.17 45.86 24.16
N ILE A 177 26.19 46.58 23.59
CA ILE A 177 26.15 48.05 23.62
C ILE A 177 25.71 48.59 24.98
N PHE A 178 24.68 47.98 25.59
CA PHE A 178 24.02 48.53 26.78
C PHE A 178 24.52 47.96 28.12
N LEU A 179 25.16 46.79 28.14
CA LEU A 179 25.66 46.18 29.39
C LEU A 179 26.93 46.83 29.99
N PRO A 180 27.84 47.44 29.20
CA PRO A 180 28.96 48.21 29.78
C PRO A 180 28.63 49.68 30.11
N LEU A 181 27.40 50.15 29.84
CA LEU A 181 26.89 51.48 30.21
C LEU A 181 26.18 51.45 31.57
#